data_AF-A0A659UDK3-F1
#
_entry.id   AF-A0A659UDK3-F1
#
_cell.length_a   1.000
_cell.length_b   1.000
_cell.length_c   1.000
_cell.angle_alpha   90.00
_cell.angle_beta   90.00
_cell.angle_gamma   90.00
#
_symmetry.space_group_name_H-M   'P 1'
#
loop_
_entity.id
_entity.type
_entity.pdbx_description
1 polymer ?
#
loop_
_entity_poly.entity_id
_entity_poly.type
_entity_poly.pdbx_seq_one_letter_code
_entity_poly.pdbx_strand_id
1 'polypeptide(L)' 'MRGTSITALRRLKRPDLLRGDAYLNGAWLSKSDTLAVFDPASGDEIAQVAACADADVDDAVHCARAA' A
#
# COMPACT_ATOMS: atom_id res chain seq x y z
N MET A 1 4.08 -22.87 -8.48
CA MET A 1 2.85 -23.13 -7.71
C MET A 1 2.29 -21.76 -7.35
N ARG A 2 1.02 -21.44 -7.65
CA ARG A 2 0.47 -20.14 -7.21
C ARG A 2 0.28 -20.15 -5.70
N GLY A 3 0.75 -19.11 -5.02
CA GLY A 3 0.63 -18.95 -3.57
C GLY A 3 -0.82 -18.89 -3.08
N THR A 4 -1.05 -19.29 -1.83
CA THR A 4 -2.37 -19.20 -1.18
C THR A 4 -2.81 -17.75 -1.00
N SER A 5 -1.85 -16.82 -0.82
CA SER A 5 -2.08 -15.40 -0.57
C SER A 5 -2.82 -14.70 -1.71
N ILE A 6 -2.40 -14.87 -2.97
CA ILE A 6 -3.08 -14.23 -4.11
C ILE A 6 -4.50 -14.78 -4.32
N THR A 7 -4.72 -16.06 -3.98
CA THR A 7 -6.05 -16.68 -4.02
C THR A 7 -6.96 -16.10 -2.93
N ALA A 8 -6.42 -15.89 -1.73
CA ALA A 8 -7.15 -15.26 -0.62
C ALA A 8 -7.49 -13.80 -0.93
N LEU A 9 -6.54 -13.02 -1.46
CA LEU A 9 -6.76 -11.61 -1.83
C LEU A 9 -7.87 -11.45 -2.88
N ARG A 10 -7.92 -12.36 -3.88
CA ARG A 10 -9.01 -12.37 -4.89
C ARG A 10 -10.39 -12.71 -4.31
N ARG A 11 -10.46 -13.26 -3.10
CA ARG A 11 -11.71 -13.68 -2.43
C ARG A 11 -12.06 -12.78 -1.24
N LEU A 12 -11.41 -11.63 -1.07
CA LEU A 12 -11.77 -10.67 -0.04
C LEU A 12 -13.23 -10.24 -0.22
N LYS A 13 -14.01 -10.28 0.86
CA LYS A 13 -15.38 -9.75 0.88
C LYS A 13 -15.41 -8.24 0.68
N ARG A 14 -14.33 -7.57 1.06
CA ARG A 14 -14.09 -6.13 0.88
C ARG A 14 -12.78 -5.92 0.13
N PRO A 15 -12.78 -6.06 -1.21
CA PRO A 15 -11.58 -5.90 -2.02
C PRO A 15 -11.03 -4.46 -1.95
N ASP A 16 -11.88 -3.50 -1.57
CA ASP A 16 -11.51 -2.11 -1.34
C ASP A 16 -10.57 -1.90 -0.14
N LEU A 17 -10.43 -2.89 0.76
CA LEU A 17 -9.46 -2.79 1.87
C LEU A 17 -8.02 -3.05 1.42
N LEU A 18 -7.81 -3.70 0.28
CA LEU A 18 -6.48 -3.83 -0.31
C LEU A 18 -6.15 -2.50 -1.02
N ARG A 19 -5.31 -1.69 -0.38
CA ARG A 19 -4.89 -0.38 -0.87
C ARG A 19 -3.41 -0.37 -1.22
N GLY A 20 -3.09 0.23 -2.37
CA GLY A 20 -1.72 0.56 -2.76
C GLY A 20 -1.34 2.01 -2.43
N ASP A 21 -2.32 2.90 -2.29
CA ASP A 21 -2.04 4.31 -2.01
C ASP A 21 -1.55 4.52 -0.58
N ALA A 22 -0.75 5.57 -0.37
CA ALA A 22 -0.41 6.03 0.98
C ALA A 22 -1.60 6.77 1.61
N TYR A 23 -1.71 6.78 2.93
CA TYR A 23 -2.75 7.54 3.64
C TYR A 23 -2.12 8.63 4.49
N LEU A 24 -2.41 9.89 4.16
CA LEU A 24 -1.80 11.07 4.75
C LEU A 24 -2.85 12.17 4.89
N ASN A 25 -2.89 12.82 6.06
CA ASN A 25 -3.81 13.94 6.34
C ASN A 25 -5.29 13.66 5.97
N GLY A 26 -5.78 12.46 6.29
CA GLY A 26 -7.17 12.09 5.99
C GLY A 26 -7.46 11.75 4.52
N ALA A 27 -6.45 11.71 3.65
CA ALA A 27 -6.60 11.46 2.23
C ALA A 27 -5.71 10.30 1.75
N TRP A 28 -6.18 9.62 0.71
CA TRP A 28 -5.37 8.64 -0.03
C TRP A 28 -4.53 9.37 -1.09
N LEU A 29 -3.24 9.08 -1.11
CA LEU A 29 -2.25 9.67 -1.98
C LEU A 29 -1.68 8.60 -2.91
N SER A 30 -2.03 8.68 -4.19
CA SER A 30 -1.43 7.86 -5.25
C SER A 30 -0.08 8.45 -5.69
N LYS A 31 0.87 7.57 -6.03
CA LYS A 31 2.21 7.94 -6.51
C LYS A 31 2.53 7.18 -7.79
N SER A 32 3.35 7.78 -8.66
CA SER A 32 3.87 7.10 -9.85
C SER A 32 4.87 6.00 -9.47
N ASP A 33 5.68 6.27 -8.45
CA ASP A 33 6.68 5.34 -7.96
C ASP A 33 6.04 4.41 -6.92
N THR A 34 6.25 3.11 -7.11
CA THR A 34 5.68 2.07 -6.24
C THR A 34 6.70 1.02 -5.87
N LEU A 35 6.42 0.34 -4.75
CA LEU A 35 7.17 -0.80 -4.25
C LEU A 35 6.31 -2.05 -4.34
N ALA A 36 6.89 -3.11 -4.89
CA ALA A 36 6.25 -4.42 -4.97
C ALA A 36 6.23 -5.08 -3.58
N VAL A 37 5.07 -5.63 -3.20
CA VAL A 37 4.91 -6.46 -2.00
C VAL A 37 4.84 -7.92 -2.43
N PHE A 38 5.71 -8.75 -1.88
CA PHE A 38 5.80 -10.16 -2.20
C PHE A 38 5.31 -11.04 -1.05
N ASP A 39 4.65 -12.15 -1.38
CA ASP A 39 4.37 -13.23 -0.45
C ASP A 39 5.66 -14.04 -0.21
N PRO A 40 6.23 -14.05 1.02
CA PRO A 40 7.50 -14.74 1.28
C PRO A 40 7.43 -16.26 1.12
N ALA A 41 6.22 -16.86 1.20
CA ALA A 41 6.07 -18.31 1.07
C ALA A 41 6.11 -18.79 -0.38
N SER A 42 5.72 -17.94 -1.34
CA SER A 42 5.59 -18.30 -2.76
C SER A 42 6.50 -17.49 -3.69
N GLY A 43 6.93 -16.31 -3.25
CA GLY A 43 7.61 -15.32 -4.08
C GLY A 43 6.68 -14.55 -5.02
N ASP A 44 5.37 -14.81 -4.98
CA ASP A 44 4.40 -14.11 -5.83
C ASP A 44 4.24 -12.66 -5.38
N GLU A 45 4.22 -11.73 -6.33
CA GLU A 45 3.82 -10.34 -6.06
C GLU A 45 2.32 -10.27 -5.77
N ILE A 46 1.95 -9.59 -4.69
CA ILE A 46 0.57 -9.50 -4.21
C ILE A 46 -0.01 -8.09 -4.23
N ALA A 47 0.82 -7.05 -4.27
CA ALA A 47 0.39 -5.66 -4.37
C ALA A 47 1.54 -4.73 -4.81
N GLN A 48 1.18 -3.53 -5.26
CA GLN A 48 2.08 -2.40 -5.46
C GLN A 48 1.65 -1.29 -4.50
N VAL A 49 2.57 -0.79 -3.68
CA VAL A 49 2.29 0.28 -2.70
C VAL A 49 3.06 1.55 -3.05
N ALA A 50 2.50 2.72 -2.76
CA ALA A 50 3.12 4.01 -3.02
C ALA A 50 4.51 4.10 -2.35
N ALA A 51 5.52 4.45 -3.15
CA ALA A 51 6.85 4.75 -2.66
C ALA A 51 6.89 6.22 -2.22
N CYS A 52 6.63 6.49 -0.94
CA CYS A 52 6.72 7.84 -0.39
C CYS A 52 8.18 8.34 -0.40
N ALA A 53 8.36 9.60 -0.78
CA ALA A 53 9.62 10.33 -0.71
C ALA A 53 9.71 11.15 0.57
N ASP A 54 10.89 11.70 0.85
CA ASP A 54 11.15 12.52 2.06
C ASP A 54 10.14 13.67 2.21
N ALA A 55 9.73 14.31 1.11
CA ALA A 55 8.73 15.37 1.13
C ALA A 55 7.35 14.89 1.64
N ASP A 56 6.94 13.66 1.30
CA ASP A 56 5.69 13.10 1.81
C ASP A 56 5.79 12.84 3.33
N VAL A 57 6.98 12.52 3.83
CA VAL A 57 7.23 12.35 5.26
C VAL A 57 7.16 13.70 5.98
N ASP A 58 7.77 14.74 5.41
CA ASP A 58 7.69 16.11 5.94
C ASP A 58 6.23 16.59 6.04
N ASP A 59 5.45 16.37 4.99
CA ASP A 59 4.01 16.68 4.97
C ASP A 59 3.25 15.88 6.03
N ALA A 60 3.53 14.58 6.17
CA ALA A 60 2.89 13.73 7.17
C ALA A 60 3.14 14.25 8.59
N VAL A 61 4.39 14.59 8.90
CA VAL A 61 4.79 15.12 10.21
C VAL A 61 4.17 16.49 10.45
N HIS A 62 4.13 17.36 9.43
CA HIS A 62 3.49 18.67 9.54
C HIS A 62 2.00 18.55 9.85
N CYS A 63 1.26 17.76 9.06
CA CYS A 63 -0.17 17.54 9.27
C CYS A 63 -0.46 16.90 10.63
N ALA A 64 0.35 15.93 11.06
CA ALA A 64 0.19 15.30 12.37
C ALA A 64 0.39 16.26 13.54
N ARG A 65 1.25 17.28 13.41
CA ARG A 65 1.43 18.34 14.43
C ARG A 65 0.26 19.32 14.51
N ALA A 66 -0.50 19.48 13.42
CA ALA A 66 -1.56 20.46 13.29
C ALA A 66 -2.97 19.89 13.60
N ALA A 67 -3.09 18.57 13.79
CA ALA A 67 -4.34 17.86 14.08
C ALA A 67 -4.65 17.80 15.59
#